data_AF-A0A0Q3WRR7-F1
#
_entry.id   AF-A0A0Q3WRR7-F1
#
_cell.length_a   1.000
_cell.length_b   1.000
_cell.length_c   1.000
_cell.angle_alpha   90.00
_cell.angle_beta   90.00
_cell.angle_gamma   90.00
#
_symmetry.space_group_name_H-M   'P 1'
#
loop_
_entity.id
_entity.type
_entity.pdbx_description
1 polymer ?
#
loop_
_entity_poly.entity_id
_entity_poly.type
_entity_poly.pdbx_seq_one_letter_code
_entity_poly.pdbx_strand_id
1 'polypeptide(L)'
;MKKQWLIALGLALVVALTTACSNSDSTKSDSKTTSNKTETAANAKADMMQFYMNLVDKINSADKDINAYESALTADPKPSADELASLKEKAAAVAPNVEANIKELKIPSGLKDKKSDLEAILKDLEATYQLKANELKKDQPSLDAANAKFSSADDALGKLLQSVGLAKASLNNDVNS
;
A
#
# COMPACT_ATOMS: atom_id res chain seq x y z
N MET A 1 -17.04 40.74 -40.47
CA MET A 1 -15.60 40.79 -40.13
C MET A 1 -15.09 39.35 -40.24
N LYS A 2 -14.39 38.93 -41.31
CA LYS A 2 -12.90 38.91 -41.42
C LYS A 2 -12.28 38.29 -40.14
N LYS A 3 -11.64 37.12 -40.08
CA LYS A 3 -10.82 36.33 -41.02
C LYS A 3 -10.63 34.89 -40.48
N GLN A 4 -10.30 33.97 -41.38
CA GLN A 4 -9.71 32.66 -41.11
C GLN A 4 -8.27 32.76 -40.58
N TRP A 5 -7.81 31.77 -39.80
CA TRP A 5 -6.46 31.16 -39.85
C TRP A 5 -6.34 30.11 -38.72
N LEU A 6 -6.22 28.81 -39.00
CA LEU A 6 -5.07 28.01 -39.48
C LEU A 6 -4.34 27.26 -38.36
N ILE A 7 -4.18 25.98 -38.66
CA ILE A 7 -3.42 24.90 -38.01
C ILE A 7 -1.93 25.26 -37.90
N ALA A 8 -1.29 24.88 -36.80
CA ALA A 8 0.16 24.67 -36.75
C ALA A 8 0.50 23.45 -35.90
N LEU A 9 0.75 22.34 -36.61
CA LEU A 9 1.39 21.11 -36.14
C LEU A 9 2.90 21.40 -35.99
N GLY A 10 3.43 21.29 -34.78
CA GLY A 10 4.86 21.47 -34.50
C GLY A 10 5.53 20.14 -34.14
N LEU A 11 5.94 19.39 -35.16
CA LEU A 11 6.85 18.25 -35.03
C LEU A 11 8.28 18.78 -35.11
N ALA A 12 9.04 18.69 -34.02
CA ALA A 12 10.48 18.96 -34.03
C ALA A 12 11.22 17.71 -33.56
N LEU A 13 11.62 16.89 -34.54
CA LEU A 13 12.77 15.99 -34.42
C LEU A 13 14.05 16.83 -34.52
N VAL A 14 14.95 16.71 -33.54
CA VAL A 14 16.37 17.01 -33.75
C VAL A 14 17.21 15.87 -33.19
N VAL A 15 18.00 15.34 -34.12
CA VAL A 15 18.98 14.27 -34.06
C VAL A 15 20.24 14.74 -33.34
N ALA A 16 20.87 13.89 -32.52
CA ALA A 16 22.32 13.67 -32.52
C ALA A 16 22.75 12.77 -31.34
N LEU A 17 22.97 11.48 -31.59
CA LEU A 17 23.98 10.72 -30.87
C LEU A 17 24.84 10.01 -31.91
N THR A 18 25.95 10.67 -32.21
CA THR A 18 27.08 10.14 -32.96
C THR A 18 27.75 9.03 -32.16
N THR A 19 28.05 7.94 -32.85
CA THR A 19 28.98 6.89 -32.42
C THR A 19 30.40 7.46 -32.25
N ALA A 20 31.05 7.19 -31.12
CA ALA A 20 32.51 7.19 -31.03
C ALA A 20 32.98 6.17 -29.98
N CYS A 21 33.93 5.36 -30.43
CA CYS A 21 34.55 4.23 -29.77
C CYS A 21 35.76 4.67 -28.92
N SER A 22 36.15 3.82 -28.00
CA SER A 22 37.52 3.62 -27.52
C SER A 22 38.09 4.48 -26.38
N ASN A 23 38.98 3.78 -25.69
CA ASN A 23 39.64 3.99 -24.41
C ASN A 23 40.68 5.13 -24.43
N SER A 24 40.76 5.94 -23.36
CA SER A 24 41.99 6.46 -22.69
C SER A 24 41.80 7.83 -22.03
N ASP A 25 42.01 7.82 -20.71
CA ASP A 25 42.63 8.79 -19.81
C ASP A 25 42.30 10.31 -19.82
N SER A 26 41.92 10.76 -18.61
CA SER A 26 41.99 12.06 -17.94
C SER A 26 41.73 13.39 -18.67
N THR A 27 40.70 14.11 -18.19
CA THR A 27 40.89 15.45 -17.58
C THR A 27 39.63 15.89 -16.81
N LYS A 28 39.85 16.37 -15.58
CA LYS A 28 38.82 16.90 -14.66
C LYS A 28 38.06 18.07 -15.28
N SER A 29 36.73 18.04 -15.16
CA SER A 29 35.92 19.25 -15.13
C SER A 29 34.76 19.08 -14.14
N ASP A 30 34.70 20.00 -13.19
CA ASP A 30 33.65 20.17 -12.20
C ASP A 30 32.26 20.25 -12.86
N SER A 31 31.36 19.33 -12.51
CA SER A 31 29.93 19.51 -12.72
C SER A 31 29.11 18.71 -11.70
N LYS A 32 28.81 19.40 -10.60
CA LYS A 32 27.47 19.50 -9.99
C LYS A 32 26.66 18.20 -9.85
N THR A 33 26.83 17.57 -8.69
CA THR A 33 25.80 16.95 -7.84
C THR A 33 24.38 16.93 -8.44
N THR A 34 24.10 15.92 -9.28
CA THR A 34 22.72 15.54 -9.66
C THR A 34 22.47 14.03 -9.49
N SER A 35 23.52 13.24 -9.21
CA SER A 35 23.42 11.78 -9.14
C SER A 35 22.69 11.24 -7.89
N ASN A 36 22.67 12.00 -6.79
CA ASN A 36 22.22 11.45 -5.50
C ASN A 36 20.68 11.41 -5.34
N LYS A 37 19.94 12.30 -6.02
CA LYS A 37 18.48 12.42 -5.87
C LYS A 37 17.73 11.29 -6.58
N THR A 38 18.23 10.86 -7.74
CA THR A 38 17.61 9.80 -8.55
C THR A 38 17.82 8.42 -7.91
N GLU A 39 19.01 8.18 -7.36
CA GLU A 39 19.35 6.92 -6.69
C GLU A 39 18.61 6.76 -5.34
N THR A 40 18.53 7.85 -4.56
CA THR A 40 17.73 7.87 -3.31
C THR A 40 16.24 7.69 -3.58
N ALA A 41 15.69 8.30 -4.65
CA ALA A 41 14.29 8.14 -5.02
C ALA A 41 13.96 6.74 -5.56
N ALA A 42 14.86 6.14 -6.35
CA ALA A 42 14.72 4.76 -6.81
C ALA A 42 14.72 3.78 -5.63
N ASN A 43 15.54 4.04 -4.62
CA ASN A 43 15.61 3.22 -3.40
C ASN A 43 14.33 3.35 -2.55
N ALA A 44 13.81 4.57 -2.36
CA ALA A 44 12.56 4.79 -1.63
C ALA A 44 11.35 4.12 -2.31
N LYS A 45 11.32 4.08 -3.65
CA LYS A 45 10.26 3.38 -4.41
C LYS A 45 10.32 1.87 -4.20
N ALA A 46 11.51 1.29 -4.28
CA ALA A 46 11.72 -0.15 -4.07
C ALA A 46 11.41 -0.56 -2.62
N ASP A 47 11.91 0.20 -1.64
CA ASP A 47 11.66 -0.02 -0.22
C ASP A 47 10.17 0.09 0.12
N MET A 48 9.46 1.06 -0.46
CA MET A 48 8.02 1.22 -0.24
C MET A 48 7.24 0.05 -0.83
N MET A 49 7.62 -0.43 -2.03
CA MET A 49 6.99 -1.60 -2.63
C MET A 49 7.23 -2.84 -1.77
N GLN A 50 8.46 -3.06 -1.28
CA GLN A 50 8.77 -4.18 -0.40
C GLN A 50 8.00 -4.08 0.93
N PHE A 51 7.95 -2.90 1.53
CA PHE A 51 7.18 -2.66 2.74
C PHE A 51 5.70 -2.99 2.53
N TYR A 52 5.12 -2.53 1.43
CA TYR A 52 3.72 -2.80 1.07
C TYR A 52 3.44 -4.30 0.93
N MET A 53 4.27 -5.02 0.17
CA MET A 53 4.11 -6.47 -0.02
C MET A 53 4.25 -7.23 1.30
N ASN A 54 5.25 -6.87 2.12
CA ASN A 54 5.40 -7.48 3.45
C ASN A 54 4.19 -7.23 4.36
N LEU A 55 3.57 -6.04 4.28
CA LEU A 55 2.35 -5.72 5.02
C LEU A 55 1.18 -6.57 4.55
N VAL A 56 0.97 -6.67 3.23
CA VAL A 56 -0.05 -7.54 2.62
C VAL A 56 0.13 -8.99 3.08
N ASP A 57 1.35 -9.52 2.99
CA ASP A 57 1.65 -10.89 3.40
C ASP A 57 1.39 -11.13 4.90
N LYS A 58 1.81 -10.19 5.75
CA LYS A 58 1.60 -10.27 7.21
C LYS A 58 0.12 -10.28 7.57
N ILE A 59 -0.70 -9.48 6.88
CA ILE A 59 -2.16 -9.49 7.05
C ILE A 59 -2.75 -10.82 6.53
N ASN A 60 -2.50 -11.17 5.27
CA ASN A 60 -3.07 -12.35 4.62
C ASN A 60 -2.77 -13.67 5.36
N SER A 61 -1.60 -13.77 6.00
CA SER A 61 -1.23 -14.97 6.76
C SER A 61 -2.18 -15.31 7.91
N ALA A 62 -2.99 -14.36 8.39
CA ALA A 62 -3.88 -14.54 9.53
C ALA A 62 -5.32 -13.98 9.32
N ASP A 63 -5.58 -13.24 8.23
CA ASP A 63 -6.89 -12.56 8.03
C ASP A 63 -7.95 -13.43 7.32
N LYS A 64 -7.57 -14.60 6.81
CA LYS A 64 -8.45 -15.47 6.00
C LYS A 64 -9.80 -15.78 6.68
N ASP A 65 -9.78 -16.16 7.96
CA ASP A 65 -11.01 -16.53 8.66
C ASP A 65 -11.88 -15.31 9.00
N ILE A 66 -11.28 -14.13 9.17
CA ILE A 66 -11.99 -12.86 9.35
C ILE A 66 -12.71 -12.50 8.04
N ASN A 67 -11.99 -12.56 6.92
CA ASN A 67 -12.58 -12.28 5.59
C ASN A 67 -13.70 -13.27 5.24
N ALA A 68 -13.54 -14.54 5.62
CA ALA A 68 -14.59 -15.54 5.44
C ALA A 68 -15.85 -15.19 6.24
N TYR A 69 -15.70 -14.73 7.49
CA TYR A 69 -16.82 -14.26 8.30
C TYR A 69 -17.48 -13.00 7.71
N GLU A 70 -16.70 -11.99 7.32
CA GLU A 70 -17.21 -10.75 6.73
C GLU A 70 -17.93 -10.98 5.40
N SER A 71 -17.39 -11.85 4.55
CA SER A 71 -18.03 -12.26 3.30
C SER A 71 -19.35 -12.98 3.56
N ALA A 72 -19.39 -13.88 4.56
CA ALA A 72 -20.61 -14.60 4.93
C ALA A 72 -21.71 -13.68 5.48
N LEU A 73 -21.38 -12.55 6.11
CA LEU A 73 -22.38 -11.59 6.61
C LEU A 73 -23.19 -10.94 5.48
N THR A 74 -22.59 -10.81 4.30
CA THR A 74 -23.12 -10.12 3.12
C THR A 74 -23.48 -11.07 1.97
N ALA A 75 -23.17 -12.36 2.09
CA ALA A 75 -23.47 -13.37 1.09
C ALA A 75 -24.98 -13.56 0.87
N ASP A 76 -25.33 -13.93 -0.36
CA ASP A 76 -26.69 -14.28 -0.78
C ASP A 76 -26.67 -15.62 -1.56
N PRO A 77 -27.29 -16.70 -1.04
CA PRO A 77 -28.04 -16.75 0.22
C PRO A 77 -27.12 -16.63 1.43
N LYS A 78 -27.62 -15.98 2.48
CA LYS A 78 -26.90 -15.85 3.75
C LYS A 78 -26.76 -17.23 4.41
N PRO A 79 -25.57 -17.59 4.94
CA PRO A 79 -25.39 -18.84 5.65
C PRO A 79 -26.28 -18.96 6.89
N SER A 80 -26.47 -20.19 7.35
CA SER A 80 -27.23 -20.46 8.57
C SER A 80 -26.58 -19.82 9.81
N ALA A 81 -27.36 -19.70 10.89
CA ALA A 81 -26.86 -19.16 12.15
C ALA A 81 -25.67 -19.97 12.72
N ASP A 82 -25.72 -21.30 12.61
CA ASP A 82 -24.66 -22.19 13.10
C ASP A 82 -23.37 -22.06 12.29
N GLU A 83 -23.49 -21.90 10.96
CA GLU A 83 -22.35 -21.63 10.08
C GLU A 83 -21.72 -20.26 10.38
N LEU A 84 -22.53 -19.23 10.55
CA LEU A 84 -22.05 -17.89 10.93
C LEU A 84 -21.38 -17.88 12.30
N ALA A 85 -21.91 -18.63 13.28
CA ALA A 85 -21.30 -18.78 14.59
C ALA A 85 -19.92 -19.46 14.50
N SER A 86 -19.82 -20.53 13.70
CA SER A 86 -18.56 -21.23 13.46
C SER A 86 -17.50 -20.36 12.78
N LEU A 87 -17.91 -19.53 11.81
CA LEU A 87 -17.03 -18.56 11.15
C LEU A 87 -16.59 -17.45 12.12
N LYS A 88 -17.51 -16.96 12.96
CA LYS A 88 -17.19 -15.95 13.99
C LYS A 88 -16.13 -16.47 14.96
N GLU A 89 -16.26 -17.70 15.42
CA GLU A 89 -15.31 -18.31 16.36
C GLU A 89 -13.90 -18.41 15.76
N LYS A 90 -13.78 -18.85 14.51
CA LYS A 90 -12.51 -18.89 13.78
C LYS A 90 -11.91 -17.49 13.61
N ALA A 91 -12.72 -16.53 13.17
CA ALA A 91 -12.31 -15.14 13.03
C ALA A 91 -11.80 -14.56 14.37
N ALA A 92 -12.52 -14.83 15.47
CA ALA A 92 -12.14 -14.36 16.81
C ALA A 92 -10.80 -14.95 17.27
N ALA A 93 -10.50 -16.19 16.91
CA ALA A 93 -9.25 -16.87 17.25
C ALA A 93 -8.03 -16.28 16.53
N VAL A 94 -8.19 -15.78 15.29
CA VAL A 94 -7.07 -15.30 14.47
C VAL A 94 -6.86 -13.79 14.51
N ALA A 95 -7.88 -12.99 14.84
CA ALA A 95 -7.78 -11.52 14.87
C ALA A 95 -6.62 -10.96 15.71
N PRO A 96 -6.29 -11.51 16.90
CA PRO A 96 -5.12 -11.06 17.64
C PRO A 96 -3.78 -11.33 16.93
N ASN A 97 -3.71 -12.35 16.08
CA ASN A 97 -2.49 -12.70 15.35
C ASN A 97 -2.20 -11.68 14.24
N VAL A 98 -3.23 -11.15 13.58
CA VAL A 98 -3.05 -10.10 12.56
C VAL A 98 -2.48 -8.83 13.21
N GLU A 99 -3.03 -8.42 14.34
CA GLU A 99 -2.51 -7.28 15.13
C GLU A 99 -1.03 -7.50 15.51
N ALA A 100 -0.68 -8.68 16.01
CA ALA A 100 0.70 -9.01 16.38
C ALA A 100 1.65 -8.98 15.17
N ASN A 101 1.22 -9.54 14.03
CA ASN A 101 1.98 -9.55 12.79
C ASN A 101 2.30 -8.14 12.27
N ILE A 102 1.35 -7.20 12.40
CA ILE A 102 1.54 -5.80 11.99
C ILE A 102 2.58 -5.12 12.89
N LYS A 103 2.55 -5.36 14.20
CA LYS A 103 3.52 -4.79 15.17
C LYS A 103 4.96 -5.19 14.90
N GLU A 104 5.18 -6.34 14.27
CA GLU A 104 6.51 -6.83 13.91
C GLU A 104 7.10 -6.17 12.66
N LEU A 105 6.28 -5.43 11.90
CA LEU A 105 6.75 -4.80 10.67
C LEU A 105 7.80 -3.75 10.95
N LYS A 106 8.91 -3.86 10.23
CA LYS A 106 10.00 -2.91 10.28
C LYS A 106 9.90 -1.98 9.08
N ILE A 107 9.91 -0.68 9.36
CA ILE A 107 10.00 0.34 8.32
C ILE A 107 11.45 0.36 7.79
N PRO A 108 11.68 0.14 6.48
CA PRO A 108 13.00 0.22 5.88
C PRO A 108 13.67 1.58 6.08
N SER A 109 15.00 1.59 6.19
CA SER A 109 15.76 2.82 6.43
C SER A 109 15.67 3.82 5.27
N GLY A 110 15.46 3.36 4.03
CA GLY A 110 15.23 4.24 2.88
C GLY A 110 13.87 4.95 2.93
N LEU A 111 12.97 4.58 3.84
CA LEU A 111 11.69 5.24 4.10
C LEU A 111 11.71 6.16 5.34
N LYS A 112 12.89 6.52 5.86
CA LYS A 112 13.01 7.38 7.04
C LYS A 112 12.19 8.68 6.95
N ASP A 113 12.10 9.28 5.76
CA ASP A 113 11.36 10.52 5.53
C ASP A 113 9.83 10.32 5.52
N LYS A 114 9.36 9.06 5.45
CA LYS A 114 7.96 8.63 5.54
C LYS A 114 7.64 7.88 6.83
N LYS A 115 8.62 7.73 7.72
CA LYS A 115 8.52 6.90 8.92
C LYS A 115 7.33 7.26 9.80
N SER A 116 7.13 8.55 10.07
CA SER A 116 6.00 9.01 10.90
C SER A 116 4.64 8.64 10.30
N ASP A 117 4.48 8.80 8.98
CA ASP A 117 3.24 8.47 8.28
C ASP A 117 2.99 6.97 8.30
N LEU A 118 4.04 6.16 8.06
CA LEU A 118 3.98 4.71 8.11
C LEU A 118 3.65 4.19 9.52
N GLU A 119 4.25 4.76 10.57
CA GLU A 119 3.95 4.39 11.96
C GLU A 119 2.50 4.73 12.33
N ALA A 120 1.96 5.84 11.83
CA ALA A 120 0.55 6.20 12.03
C ALA A 120 -0.38 5.21 11.32
N ILE A 121 -0.09 4.87 10.06
CA ILE A 121 -0.85 3.85 9.30
C ILE A 121 -0.82 2.49 10.00
N LEU A 122 0.36 2.03 10.43
CA LEU A 122 0.50 0.75 11.13
C LEU A 122 -0.32 0.75 12.43
N LYS A 123 -0.28 1.81 13.23
CA LYS A 123 -1.11 1.94 14.44
C LYS A 123 -2.61 1.92 14.14
N ASP A 124 -3.03 2.53 13.03
CA ASP A 124 -4.43 2.52 12.63
C ASP A 124 -4.90 1.12 12.18
N LEU A 125 -4.02 0.38 11.51
CA LEU A 125 -4.26 -1.02 11.16
C LEU A 125 -4.26 -1.92 12.41
N GLU A 126 -3.30 -1.77 13.33
CA GLU A 126 -3.30 -2.48 14.61
C GLU A 126 -4.62 -2.27 15.37
N ALA A 127 -5.04 -1.01 15.51
CA ALA A 127 -6.29 -0.67 16.19
C ALA A 127 -7.53 -1.20 15.44
N THR A 128 -7.47 -1.32 14.11
CA THR A 128 -8.53 -2.00 13.34
C THR A 128 -8.69 -3.45 13.78
N TYR A 129 -7.60 -4.22 13.78
CA TYR A 129 -7.66 -5.64 14.13
C TYR A 129 -7.95 -5.86 15.61
N GLN A 130 -7.51 -4.94 16.48
CA GLN A 130 -7.91 -4.92 17.89
C GLN A 130 -9.43 -4.71 18.03
N LEU A 131 -10.02 -3.78 17.27
CA LEU A 131 -11.47 -3.56 17.26
C LEU A 131 -12.21 -4.79 16.74
N LYS A 132 -11.77 -5.38 15.62
CA LYS A 132 -12.34 -6.65 15.11
C LYS A 132 -12.31 -7.74 16.18
N ALA A 133 -11.15 -7.95 16.81
CA ALA A 133 -10.98 -8.96 17.87
C ALA A 133 -11.90 -8.73 19.09
N ASN A 134 -12.15 -7.47 19.45
CA ASN A 134 -13.05 -7.13 20.55
C ASN A 134 -14.53 -7.31 20.18
N GLU A 135 -14.92 -6.92 18.97
CA GLU A 135 -16.29 -7.06 18.48
C GLU A 135 -16.66 -8.54 18.31
N LEU A 136 -15.78 -9.35 17.73
CA LEU A 136 -16.00 -10.78 17.48
C LEU A 136 -16.26 -11.61 18.76
N LYS A 137 -15.87 -11.11 19.93
CA LYS A 137 -16.16 -11.73 21.24
C LYS A 137 -17.58 -11.46 21.75
N LYS A 138 -18.32 -10.54 21.12
CA LYS A 138 -19.69 -10.20 21.51
C LYS A 138 -20.69 -11.18 20.91
N ASP A 139 -21.88 -11.21 21.50
CA ASP A 139 -23.00 -11.99 20.98
C ASP A 139 -23.41 -11.49 19.58
N GLN A 140 -23.53 -10.17 19.44
CA GLN A 140 -23.83 -9.46 18.19
C GLN A 140 -22.68 -8.52 17.84
N PRO A 141 -21.66 -8.99 17.10
CA PRO A 141 -20.55 -8.15 16.65
C PRO A 141 -21.02 -7.11 15.63
N SER A 142 -20.41 -5.92 15.65
CA SER A 142 -20.44 -4.97 14.53
C SER A 142 -19.01 -4.62 14.14
N LEU A 143 -18.66 -4.85 12.88
CA LEU A 143 -17.31 -4.59 12.37
C LEU A 143 -17.20 -3.22 11.68
N ASP A 144 -18.28 -2.44 11.63
CA ASP A 144 -18.36 -1.19 10.86
C ASP A 144 -17.30 -0.17 11.27
N ALA A 145 -17.10 0.01 12.59
CA ALA A 145 -16.09 0.93 13.11
C ALA A 145 -14.67 0.48 12.76
N ALA A 146 -14.39 -0.82 12.82
CA ALA A 146 -13.11 -1.37 12.42
C ALA A 146 -12.91 -1.19 10.91
N ASN A 147 -13.91 -1.48 10.09
CA ASN A 147 -13.83 -1.39 8.63
C ASN A 147 -13.69 0.05 8.13
N ALA A 148 -14.34 1.01 8.80
CA ALA A 148 -14.13 2.43 8.54
C ALA A 148 -12.68 2.85 8.87
N LYS A 149 -12.12 2.34 9.97
CA LYS A 149 -10.73 2.63 10.35
C LYS A 149 -9.73 1.99 9.38
N PHE A 150 -9.96 0.76 8.97
CA PHE A 150 -9.17 0.08 7.94
C PHE A 150 -9.17 0.88 6.64
N SER A 151 -10.35 1.29 6.17
CA SER A 151 -10.51 2.06 4.93
C SER A 151 -9.75 3.39 4.98
N SER A 152 -9.77 4.07 6.14
CA SER A 152 -9.01 5.31 6.34
C SER A 152 -7.50 5.05 6.29
N ALA A 153 -7.01 3.96 6.89
CA ALA A 153 -5.60 3.59 6.86
C ALA A 153 -5.15 3.19 5.44
N ASP A 154 -5.98 2.44 4.72
CA ASP A 154 -5.76 2.05 3.33
C ASP A 154 -5.65 3.28 2.41
N ASP A 155 -6.56 4.24 2.56
CA ASP A 155 -6.51 5.48 1.79
C ASP A 155 -5.27 6.32 2.09
N ALA A 156 -4.84 6.38 3.36
CA ALA A 156 -3.62 7.06 3.76
C ALA A 156 -2.38 6.38 3.15
N LEU A 157 -2.32 5.05 3.19
CA LEU A 157 -1.24 4.27 2.56
C LEU A 157 -1.22 4.45 1.05
N GLY A 158 -2.37 4.42 0.39
CA GLY A 158 -2.50 4.67 -1.05
C GLY A 158 -1.95 6.04 -1.47
N LYS A 159 -2.22 7.10 -0.69
CA LYS A 159 -1.63 8.43 -0.90
C LYS A 159 -0.13 8.45 -0.67
N LEU A 160 0.35 7.70 0.32
CA LEU A 160 1.78 7.61 0.63
C LEU A 160 2.55 6.90 -0.48
N LEU A 161 1.99 5.84 -1.08
CA LEU A 161 2.52 5.17 -2.27
C LEU A 161 2.68 6.15 -3.43
N GLN A 162 1.64 6.96 -3.70
CA GLN A 162 1.70 7.99 -4.74
C GLN A 162 2.77 9.04 -4.47
N SER A 163 2.98 9.42 -3.20
CA SER A 163 4.01 10.41 -2.83
C SER A 163 5.43 9.99 -3.17
N VAL A 164 5.70 8.69 -3.30
CA VAL A 164 6.99 8.13 -3.71
C VAL A 164 7.02 7.69 -5.18
N GLY A 165 5.99 8.04 -5.96
CA GLY A 165 5.91 7.73 -7.39
C GLY A 165 5.49 6.30 -7.72
N LEU A 166 4.80 5.61 -6.80
CA LEU A 166 4.08 4.36 -7.07
C LEU A 166 2.64 4.65 -7.49
N ALA A 167 1.99 3.66 -8.10
CA ALA A 167 0.54 3.69 -8.29
C ALA A 167 -0.16 3.60 -6.93
N LYS A 168 -1.39 4.14 -6.83
CA LYS A 168 -2.24 3.89 -5.68
C LYS A 168 -2.62 2.41 -5.70
N ALA A 169 -2.21 1.66 -4.68
CA ALA A 169 -2.70 0.33 -4.38
C ALA A 169 -3.76 0.40 -3.27
N SER A 170 -4.46 -0.70 -3.03
CA SER A 170 -5.46 -0.83 -1.96
C SER A 170 -5.22 -2.14 -1.21
N LEU A 171 -4.84 -2.02 0.06
CA LEU A 171 -4.79 -3.16 0.98
C LEU A 171 -6.13 -3.90 0.97
N ASN A 172 -7.25 -3.18 0.94
CA ASN A 172 -8.57 -3.83 0.92
C ASN A 172 -8.76 -4.75 -0.29
N ASN A 173 -8.14 -4.46 -1.43
CA ASN A 173 -8.21 -5.36 -2.57
C ASN A 173 -7.20 -6.51 -2.46
N ASP A 174 -6.06 -6.25 -1.83
CA ASP A 174 -4.91 -7.17 -1.81
C ASP A 174 -4.92 -8.11 -0.59
N VAL A 175 -5.70 -7.83 0.45
CA VAL A 175 -5.83 -8.66 1.65
C VAL A 175 -7.14 -9.45 1.76
N ASN A 176 -8.11 -9.19 0.89
CA ASN A 176 -9.42 -9.85 0.88
C ASN A 176 -9.49 -11.01 -0.13
N SER A 177 -8.36 -11.70 -0.37
CA SER A 177 -8.24 -12.80 -1.34
C SER A 177 -8.36 -14.20 -0.71
#